data_AF-A0A292SUM6-F1
#
_entry.id   AF-A0A292SUM6-F1
#
_cell.length_a   1.000
_cell.length_b   1.000
_cell.length_c   1.000
_cell.angle_alpha   90.00
_cell.angle_beta   90.00
_cell.angle_gamma   90.00
#
_symmetry.space_group_name_H-M   'P 1'
#
loop_
_entity.id
_entity.type
_entity.pdbx_description
1 polymer ?
#
loop_
_entity_poly.entity_id
_entity_poly.type
_entity_poly.pdbx_seq_one_letter_code
_entity_poly.pdbx_strand_id
1 'polypeptide(L)'
;MGILKDICQDIFSVKNKYVGDFKFKIVRILGLKLSKSLGYQTKGKNNKIYIIENSVRKELKKCIYGLRINIKGDNNEVIINAPYKFDNCSIAIEGNNSSIFISSDVDLHNTCFVSYNCSKIFIGEAVTINGANIYCASDNSCIKLGDDCMLSWGIHIISGDFHNITAPEDGEIINRGKFCEIGKHVWIGHDASICKNVRIADNSIIGAHAVVTKSFAENNAVIAGNPAKIVKQGVEWHRERV
;
A
#
# COMPACT_ATOMS: atom_id res chain seq x y z
N MET A 1 20.62 19.20 39.94
CA MET A 1 19.87 18.06 39.34
C MET A 1 18.36 18.31 39.22
N GLY A 2 17.76 19.30 39.91
CA GLY A 2 16.35 19.70 39.73
C GLY A 2 16.08 20.54 38.47
N ILE A 3 16.88 21.58 38.23
CA ILE A 3 16.68 22.53 37.12
C ILE A 3 16.71 21.86 35.73
N LEU A 4 17.58 20.84 35.51
CA LEU A 4 17.62 20.10 34.24
C LEU A 4 16.37 19.22 34.03
N LYS A 5 15.76 18.74 35.12
CA LYS A 5 14.56 17.89 35.10
C LYS A 5 13.31 18.73 34.80
N ASP A 6 13.26 19.94 35.32
CA ASP A 6 12.18 20.90 35.08
C ASP A 6 12.26 21.47 33.65
N ILE A 7 13.48 21.79 33.18
CA ILE A 7 13.71 22.19 31.78
C ILE A 7 13.30 21.06 30.81
N CYS A 8 13.62 19.79 31.09
CA CYS A 8 13.18 18.68 30.24
C CYS A 8 11.66 18.42 30.27
N GLN A 9 10.97 18.66 31.39
CA GLN A 9 9.50 18.54 31.47
C GLN A 9 8.80 19.64 30.66
N ASP A 10 9.39 20.84 30.58
CA ASP A 10 8.88 21.94 29.76
C ASP A 10 9.23 21.80 28.27
N ILE A 11 10.33 21.11 27.94
CA ILE A 11 10.72 20.81 26.54
C ILE A 11 9.87 19.66 25.96
N PHE A 12 9.47 18.67 26.77
CA PHE A 12 8.71 17.50 26.33
C PHE A 12 7.51 17.22 27.24
N SER A 13 6.30 17.60 26.80
CA SER A 13 5.08 17.12 27.48
C SER A 13 4.33 16.12 26.61
N VAL A 14 4.01 14.96 27.21
CA VAL A 14 3.15 13.93 26.60
C VAL A 14 1.80 13.96 27.31
N LYS A 15 0.76 14.45 26.64
CA LYS A 15 -0.61 14.44 27.17
C LYS A 15 -1.47 13.44 26.42
N ASN A 16 -2.23 12.66 27.18
CA ASN A 16 -3.30 11.85 26.57
C ASN A 16 -4.46 12.78 26.22
N LYS A 17 -4.88 12.80 24.95
CA LYS A 17 -6.13 13.42 24.52
C LYS A 17 -7.05 12.32 24.01
N TYR A 18 -8.32 12.42 24.34
CA TYR A 18 -9.34 11.50 23.86
C TYR A 18 -10.24 12.25 22.86
N VAL A 19 -10.51 11.64 21.70
CA VAL A 19 -11.49 12.14 20.73
C VAL A 19 -12.34 10.94 20.30
N GLY A 20 -13.55 10.84 20.86
CA GLY A 20 -14.29 9.57 20.86
C GLY A 20 -13.54 8.51 21.67
N ASP A 21 -13.55 7.26 21.21
CA ASP A 21 -12.89 6.13 21.86
C ASP A 21 -11.37 6.06 21.61
N PHE A 22 -10.83 6.98 20.80
CA PHE A 22 -9.42 6.99 20.44
C PHE A 22 -8.58 7.79 21.44
N LYS A 23 -7.50 7.17 21.93
CA LYS A 23 -6.49 7.78 22.82
C LYS A 23 -5.29 8.25 22.01
N PHE A 24 -5.03 9.56 22.04
CA PHE A 24 -3.89 10.20 21.38
C PHE A 24 -2.82 10.56 22.41
N LYS A 25 -1.54 10.33 22.11
CA LYS A 25 -0.41 10.96 22.83
C LYS A 25 0.00 12.23 22.08
N ILE A 26 -0.27 13.39 22.67
CA ILE A 26 0.20 14.68 22.17
C ILE A 26 1.58 14.91 22.74
N VAL A 27 2.61 14.90 21.90
CA VAL A 27 3.97 15.31 22.26
C VAL A 27 4.13 16.78 21.87
N ARG A 28 4.34 17.67 22.85
CA ARG A 28 4.81 19.04 22.59
C ARG A 28 6.32 19.07 22.75
N ILE A 29 7.01 19.46 21.68
CA ILE A 29 8.40 19.92 21.69
C ILE A 29 8.33 21.43 21.49
N LEU A 30 9.01 22.23 22.33
CA LEU A 30 9.02 23.70 22.26
C LEU A 30 8.99 24.20 20.79
N GLY A 31 7.93 24.95 20.45
CA GLY A 31 7.79 25.65 19.16
C GLY A 31 7.17 24.88 18.00
N LEU A 32 7.08 23.55 18.02
CA LEU A 32 6.46 22.77 16.94
C LEU A 32 5.32 21.91 17.48
N LYS A 33 4.10 22.31 17.12
CA LYS A 33 2.91 21.46 17.19
C LYS A 33 3.11 20.30 16.21
N LEU A 34 3.76 19.21 16.63
CA LEU A 34 3.79 17.96 15.86
C LEU A 34 2.46 17.24 16.04
N SER A 35 1.38 17.82 15.49
CA SER A 35 0.19 17.04 15.19
C SER A 35 0.45 16.30 13.87
N LYS A 36 1.12 15.14 13.90
CA LYS A 36 0.97 14.19 12.79
C LYS A 36 -0.39 13.48 12.91
N SER A 37 -1.47 14.26 12.84
CA SER A 37 -2.60 13.84 11.99
C SER A 37 -2.31 14.48 10.64
N LEU A 38 -1.46 13.84 9.85
CA LEU A 38 -1.32 14.21 8.44
C LEU A 38 -2.63 13.79 7.79
N GLY A 39 -3.58 14.72 7.77
CA GLY A 39 -4.90 14.48 7.23
C GLY A 39 -4.87 14.17 5.74
N TYR A 40 -6.06 14.04 5.15
CA TYR A 40 -6.15 13.96 3.71
C TYR A 40 -6.05 15.36 3.10
N GLN A 41 -5.42 15.46 1.94
CA GLN A 41 -5.38 16.66 1.13
C GLN A 41 -5.83 16.30 -0.28
N THR A 42 -6.70 17.13 -0.85
CA THR A 42 -7.13 17.00 -2.24
C THR A 42 -6.92 18.32 -2.96
N LYS A 43 -6.38 18.26 -4.16
CA LYS A 43 -6.24 19.39 -5.10
C LYS A 43 -6.80 18.97 -6.44
N GLY A 44 -7.74 19.74 -6.97
CA GLY A 44 -8.51 19.41 -8.17
C GLY A 44 -9.99 19.21 -7.85
N LYS A 45 -10.77 18.79 -8.83
CA LYS A 45 -12.23 18.70 -8.79
C LYS A 45 -12.67 17.25 -8.64
N ASN A 46 -13.83 17.05 -8.00
CA ASN A 46 -14.52 15.76 -7.92
C ASN A 46 -13.71 14.59 -7.32
N ASN A 47 -12.71 14.88 -6.50
CA ASN A 47 -12.00 13.86 -5.74
C ASN A 47 -12.85 13.43 -4.55
N LYS A 48 -13.02 12.12 -4.37
CA LYS A 48 -13.88 11.54 -3.34
C LYS A 48 -13.13 10.51 -2.52
N ILE A 49 -13.34 10.54 -1.21
CA ILE A 49 -12.76 9.56 -0.29
C ILE A 49 -13.90 9.01 0.56
N TYR A 50 -14.08 7.70 0.54
CA TYR A 50 -15.17 7.01 1.22
C TYR A 50 -14.65 5.97 2.22
N ILE A 51 -15.40 5.84 3.31
CA ILE A 51 -15.32 4.71 4.24
C ILE A 51 -16.62 3.91 4.10
N ILE A 52 -16.50 2.60 4.00
CA ILE A 52 -17.63 1.68 4.12
C ILE A 52 -17.55 1.00 5.48
N GLU A 53 -18.56 1.20 6.31
CA GLU A 53 -18.65 0.63 7.67
C GLU A 53 -20.07 0.11 7.88
N ASN A 54 -20.22 -1.15 8.29
CA ASN A 54 -21.51 -1.82 8.43
C ASN A 54 -22.38 -1.70 7.16
N SER A 55 -21.75 -1.92 5.99
CA SER A 55 -22.37 -1.77 4.66
C SER A 55 -22.87 -0.36 4.30
N VAL A 56 -22.56 0.65 5.11
CA VAL A 56 -22.90 2.05 4.84
C VAL A 56 -21.70 2.79 4.29
N ARG A 57 -21.83 3.32 3.08
CA ARG A 57 -20.83 4.18 2.43
C ARG A 57 -20.97 5.62 2.93
N LYS A 58 -19.91 6.16 3.52
CA LYS A 58 -19.86 7.54 4.05
C LYS A 58 -18.65 8.25 3.47
N GLU A 59 -18.81 9.52 3.09
CA GLU A 59 -17.67 10.35 2.72
C GLU A 59 -16.78 10.60 3.96
N LEU A 60 -15.47 10.58 3.75
CA LEU A 60 -14.50 10.72 4.82
C LEU A 60 -14.51 12.16 5.36
N LYS A 61 -15.02 12.34 6.58
CA LYS A 61 -15.06 13.64 7.26
C LYS A 61 -13.89 13.90 8.22
N LYS A 62 -13.16 12.85 8.58
CA LYS A 62 -12.08 12.88 9.59
C LYS A 62 -10.87 12.10 9.08
N CYS A 63 -9.69 12.46 9.56
CA CYS A 63 -8.47 11.75 9.22
C CYS A 63 -8.51 10.32 9.78
N ILE A 64 -7.92 9.37 9.04
CA ILE A 64 -7.71 8.00 9.50
C ILE A 64 -6.35 7.96 10.20
N TYR A 65 -6.32 7.45 11.43
CA TYR A 65 -5.06 7.34 12.17
C TYR A 65 -4.10 6.39 11.43
N GLY A 66 -2.82 6.76 11.36
CA GLY A 66 -1.80 5.97 10.67
C GLY A 66 -1.84 6.06 9.14
N LEU A 67 -2.82 6.72 8.53
CA LEU A 67 -2.93 6.84 7.07
C LEU A 67 -2.95 8.31 6.61
N ARG A 68 -2.07 8.61 5.66
CA ARG A 68 -2.03 9.90 4.95
C ARG A 68 -2.60 9.74 3.56
N ILE A 69 -3.37 10.71 3.08
CA ILE A 69 -3.92 10.67 1.72
C ILE A 69 -3.63 12.00 1.04
N ASN A 70 -3.00 11.97 -0.13
CA ASN A 70 -2.76 13.15 -0.95
C ASN A 70 -3.24 12.88 -2.38
N ILE A 71 -4.18 13.69 -2.86
CA ILE A 71 -4.74 13.54 -4.20
C ILE A 71 -4.51 14.85 -4.96
N LYS A 72 -3.85 14.76 -6.11
CA LYS A 72 -3.64 15.85 -7.05
C LYS A 72 -4.16 15.45 -8.42
N GLY A 73 -5.15 16.19 -8.92
CA GLY A 73 -5.84 15.92 -10.18
C GLY A 73 -7.34 15.81 -9.95
N ASP A 74 -8.06 15.36 -10.97
CA ASP A 74 -9.52 15.41 -11.02
C ASP A 74 -10.15 14.01 -11.08
N ASN A 75 -11.36 13.90 -10.52
CA ASN A 75 -12.21 12.69 -10.60
C ASN A 75 -11.57 11.42 -10.02
N ASN A 76 -10.77 11.54 -8.95
CA ASN A 76 -10.17 10.38 -8.29
C ASN A 76 -11.04 9.88 -7.13
N GLU A 77 -10.91 8.59 -6.82
CA GLU A 77 -11.69 7.95 -5.76
C GLU A 77 -10.83 7.05 -4.86
N VAL A 78 -10.96 7.21 -3.55
CA VAL A 78 -10.39 6.27 -2.57
C VAL A 78 -11.53 5.68 -1.76
N ILE A 79 -11.60 4.35 -1.68
CA ILE A 79 -12.60 3.62 -0.90
C ILE A 79 -11.88 2.68 0.05
N ILE A 80 -12.24 2.73 1.33
CA ILE A 80 -11.66 1.90 2.38
C ILE A 80 -12.79 1.24 3.16
N ASN A 81 -12.78 -0.08 3.28
CA ASN A 81 -13.77 -0.83 4.04
C ASN A 81 -13.25 -1.09 5.47
N ALA A 82 -14.12 -0.88 6.47
CA ALA A 82 -13.84 -1.21 7.87
C ALA A 82 -14.23 -2.67 8.20
N PRO A 83 -13.59 -3.31 9.20
CA PRO A 83 -12.50 -2.76 10.01
C PRO A 83 -11.18 -2.67 9.23
N TYR A 84 -10.27 -1.81 9.68
CA TYR A 84 -8.94 -1.65 9.10
C TYR A 84 -7.95 -1.24 10.18
N LYS A 85 -6.67 -1.52 9.96
CA LYS A 85 -5.56 -1.01 10.76
C LYS A 85 -4.47 -0.48 9.84
N PHE A 86 -4.08 0.77 10.06
CA PHE A 86 -2.98 1.44 9.37
C PHE A 86 -1.96 1.93 10.38
N ASP A 87 -0.68 1.76 10.06
CA ASP A 87 0.44 2.31 10.79
C ASP A 87 1.50 2.83 9.79
N ASN A 88 1.76 4.13 9.81
CA ASN A 88 2.69 4.79 8.90
C ASN A 88 2.44 4.48 7.40
N CYS A 89 1.18 4.56 6.98
CA CYS A 89 0.76 4.38 5.59
C CYS A 89 0.54 5.69 4.85
N SER A 90 0.65 5.65 3.52
CA SER A 90 0.29 6.77 2.66
C SER A 90 -0.33 6.34 1.34
N ILE A 91 -1.31 7.09 0.88
CA ILE A 91 -1.89 7.05 -0.45
C ILE A 91 -1.55 8.36 -1.16
N ALA A 92 -0.96 8.27 -2.34
CA ALA A 92 -0.73 9.39 -3.24
C ALA A 92 -1.38 9.09 -4.60
N ILE A 93 -2.22 10.01 -5.08
CA ILE A 93 -2.74 9.97 -6.45
C ILE A 93 -2.24 11.23 -7.16
N GLU A 94 -1.50 11.05 -8.25
CA GLU A 94 -0.97 12.11 -9.09
C GLU A 94 -1.48 11.90 -10.53
N GLY A 95 -2.67 12.42 -10.81
CA GLY A 95 -3.35 12.21 -12.09
C GLY A 95 -4.86 12.26 -11.96
N ASN A 96 -5.54 11.86 -13.02
CA ASN A 96 -6.99 11.93 -13.13
C ASN A 96 -7.63 10.54 -13.29
N ASN A 97 -8.89 10.43 -12.90
CA ASN A 97 -9.75 9.25 -13.13
C ASN A 97 -9.21 7.95 -12.52
N SER A 98 -8.54 8.03 -11.38
CA SER A 98 -7.91 6.88 -10.74
C SER A 98 -8.62 6.47 -9.47
N SER A 99 -8.53 5.18 -9.14
CA SER A 99 -9.16 4.64 -7.95
C SER A 99 -8.26 3.73 -7.14
N ILE A 100 -8.38 3.84 -5.81
CA ILE A 100 -7.73 2.93 -4.86
C ILE A 100 -8.81 2.35 -3.96
N PHE A 101 -8.92 1.03 -3.94
CA PHE A 101 -9.86 0.28 -3.14
C PHE A 101 -9.09 -0.61 -2.16
N ILE A 102 -9.40 -0.44 -0.87
CA ILE A 102 -8.84 -1.26 0.21
C ILE A 102 -10.01 -1.95 0.93
N SER A 103 -10.01 -3.27 0.90
CA SER A 103 -11.06 -4.09 1.53
C SER A 103 -10.94 -4.11 3.06
N SER A 104 -11.83 -4.84 3.73
CA SER A 104 -11.86 -4.93 5.19
C SER A 104 -10.79 -5.86 5.76
N ASP A 105 -10.64 -5.82 7.07
CA ASP A 105 -9.77 -6.68 7.88
C ASP A 105 -8.29 -6.58 7.53
N VAL A 106 -7.88 -5.46 6.93
CA VAL A 106 -6.48 -5.20 6.59
C VAL A 106 -5.67 -4.74 7.80
N ASP A 107 -4.41 -5.17 7.88
CA ASP A 107 -3.42 -4.67 8.83
C ASP A 107 -2.15 -4.24 8.08
N LEU A 108 -2.06 -2.94 7.78
CA LEU A 108 -1.04 -2.39 6.91
C LEU A 108 -0.08 -1.50 7.70
N HIS A 109 1.21 -1.82 7.61
CA HIS A 109 2.30 -1.09 8.21
C HIS A 109 3.26 -0.59 7.12
N ASN A 110 3.80 0.63 7.28
CA ASN A 110 4.84 1.21 6.42
C ASN A 110 4.56 1.06 4.91
N THR A 111 3.29 1.23 4.52
CA THR A 111 2.83 0.94 3.15
C THR A 111 2.56 2.23 2.38
N CYS A 112 3.17 2.35 1.21
CA CYS A 112 2.98 3.47 0.30
C CYS A 112 2.26 3.01 -0.97
N PHE A 113 1.13 3.65 -1.28
CA PHE A 113 0.42 3.50 -2.53
C PHE A 113 0.61 4.74 -3.38
N VAL A 114 1.01 4.56 -4.64
CA VAL A 114 1.09 5.65 -5.61
C VAL A 114 0.35 5.24 -6.88
N SER A 115 -0.50 6.13 -7.37
CA SER A 115 -1.28 5.93 -8.59
C SER A 115 -1.19 7.14 -9.50
N TYR A 116 -1.08 6.90 -10.80
CA TYR A 116 -1.11 7.94 -11.84
C TYR A 116 -2.45 7.91 -12.60
N ASN A 117 -2.54 8.38 -13.84
CA ASN A 117 -3.82 8.53 -14.56
C ASN A 117 -4.50 7.20 -14.86
N CYS A 118 -5.83 7.20 -14.80
CA CYS A 118 -6.70 6.08 -15.16
C CYS A 118 -6.30 4.74 -14.51
N SER A 119 -5.65 4.82 -13.35
CA SER A 119 -5.01 3.68 -12.70
C SER A 119 -5.89 3.14 -11.58
N LYS A 120 -5.77 1.83 -11.32
CA LYS A 120 -6.58 1.14 -10.32
C LYS A 120 -5.71 0.32 -9.38
N ILE A 121 -5.86 0.51 -8.08
CA ILE A 121 -5.24 -0.37 -7.07
C ILE A 121 -6.35 -1.03 -6.27
N PHE A 122 -6.30 -2.35 -6.15
CA PHE A 122 -7.21 -3.15 -5.34
C PHE A 122 -6.41 -3.97 -4.32
N ILE A 123 -6.75 -3.84 -3.04
CA ILE A 123 -6.23 -4.65 -1.94
C ILE A 123 -7.38 -5.47 -1.36
N GLY A 124 -7.23 -6.79 -1.40
CA GLY A 124 -8.21 -7.77 -0.92
C GLY A 124 -8.42 -7.75 0.59
N GLU A 125 -9.35 -8.58 1.05
CA GLU A 125 -9.72 -8.71 2.46
C GLU A 125 -8.63 -9.42 3.25
N ALA A 126 -8.53 -9.18 4.56
CA ALA A 126 -7.60 -9.87 5.47
C ALA A 126 -6.10 -9.80 5.06
N VAL A 127 -5.72 -8.78 4.28
CA VAL A 127 -4.32 -8.57 3.86
C VAL A 127 -3.50 -7.97 5.00
N THR A 128 -2.33 -8.56 5.26
CA THR A 128 -1.34 -8.02 6.22
C THR A 128 -0.07 -7.60 5.50
N ILE A 129 0.41 -6.38 5.74
CA ILE A 129 1.65 -5.86 5.13
C ILE A 129 2.53 -5.26 6.21
N ASN A 130 3.79 -5.70 6.30
CA ASN A 130 4.76 -5.13 7.23
C ASN A 130 5.50 -3.89 6.66
N GLY A 131 5.74 -3.86 5.36
CA GLY A 131 6.25 -2.70 4.64
C GLY A 131 6.32 -2.92 3.13
N ALA A 132 5.59 -2.12 2.36
CA ALA A 132 5.53 -2.25 0.91
C ALA A 132 5.43 -0.90 0.18
N ASN A 133 6.02 -0.85 -1.00
CA ASN A 133 5.81 0.22 -1.96
C ASN A 133 5.05 -0.33 -3.18
N ILE A 134 3.84 0.18 -3.40
CA ILE A 134 2.92 -0.25 -4.44
C ILE A 134 2.71 0.90 -5.42
N TYR A 135 3.33 0.79 -6.60
CA TYR A 135 3.35 1.84 -7.62
C TYR A 135 2.57 1.42 -8.86
N CYS A 136 1.36 1.96 -9.01
CA CYS A 136 0.57 1.83 -10.22
C CYS A 136 1.02 2.89 -11.24
N ALA A 137 2.18 2.63 -11.87
CA ALA A 137 3.06 3.61 -12.52
C ALA A 137 2.90 3.72 -14.05
N SER A 138 1.77 3.30 -14.61
CA SER A 138 1.47 3.44 -16.04
C SER A 138 0.03 3.87 -16.25
N ASP A 139 -0.20 4.75 -17.22
CA ASP A 139 -1.56 5.17 -17.58
C ASP A 139 -2.42 3.95 -17.96
N ASN A 140 -3.65 3.92 -17.46
CA ASN A 140 -4.60 2.81 -17.70
C ASN A 140 -4.10 1.45 -17.17
N SER A 141 -3.30 1.43 -16.10
CA SER A 141 -2.81 0.19 -15.49
C SER A 141 -3.54 -0.19 -14.20
N CYS A 142 -3.33 -1.43 -13.76
CA CYS A 142 -3.98 -1.98 -12.57
C CYS A 142 -2.97 -2.71 -11.67
N ILE A 143 -3.12 -2.58 -10.35
CA ILE A 143 -2.51 -3.51 -9.38
C ILE A 143 -3.64 -4.15 -8.59
N LYS A 144 -3.63 -5.48 -8.50
CA LYS A 144 -4.58 -6.26 -7.71
C LYS A 144 -3.82 -7.19 -6.78
N LEU A 145 -4.13 -7.11 -5.48
CA LEU A 145 -3.69 -8.06 -4.47
C LEU A 145 -4.92 -8.80 -3.94
N GLY A 146 -4.91 -10.13 -4.03
CA GLY A 146 -5.99 -10.98 -3.56
C GLY A 146 -6.14 -11.01 -2.04
N ASP A 147 -7.19 -11.67 -1.59
CA ASP A 147 -7.54 -11.79 -0.17
C ASP A 147 -6.47 -12.62 0.58
N ASP A 148 -6.36 -12.39 1.89
CA ASP A 148 -5.52 -13.13 2.83
C ASP A 148 -4.03 -13.24 2.44
N CYS A 149 -3.53 -12.24 1.71
CA CYS A 149 -2.09 -12.17 1.43
C CYS A 149 -1.29 -11.71 2.65
N MET A 150 -0.03 -12.15 2.71
CA MET A 150 0.93 -11.73 3.72
C MET A 150 2.17 -11.18 3.05
N LEU A 151 2.46 -9.89 3.27
CA LEU A 151 3.64 -9.23 2.71
C LEU A 151 4.61 -8.89 3.85
N SER A 152 5.85 -9.34 3.68
CA SER A 152 6.94 -9.05 4.61
C SER A 152 7.40 -7.58 4.52
N TRP A 153 8.63 -7.29 4.94
CA TRP A 153 9.23 -5.95 4.83
C TRP A 153 9.90 -5.73 3.48
N GLY A 154 9.90 -4.48 3.01
CA GLY A 154 10.66 -4.03 1.84
C GLY A 154 10.11 -4.51 0.50
N ILE A 155 8.80 -4.78 0.42
CA ILE A 155 8.20 -5.30 -0.81
C ILE A 155 8.05 -4.19 -1.84
N HIS A 156 8.33 -4.50 -3.12
CA HIS A 156 8.08 -3.61 -4.25
C HIS A 156 7.10 -4.27 -5.22
N ILE A 157 5.99 -3.59 -5.54
CA ILE A 157 5.02 -4.04 -6.56
C ILE A 157 4.82 -2.88 -7.54
N ILE A 158 5.14 -3.10 -8.81
CA ILE A 158 5.04 -2.07 -9.84
C ILE A 158 4.21 -2.55 -11.04
N SER A 159 3.38 -1.67 -11.59
CA SER A 159 2.67 -1.93 -12.86
C SER A 159 3.34 -1.29 -14.07
N GLY A 160 4.41 -0.52 -13.89
CA GLY A 160 5.11 0.21 -14.95
C GLY A 160 6.55 0.61 -14.57
N ASP A 161 7.35 1.00 -15.55
CA ASP A 161 8.78 1.34 -15.37
C ASP A 161 9.05 2.84 -15.15
N PHE A 162 8.00 3.66 -15.04
CA PHE A 162 8.02 5.14 -14.94
C PHE A 162 8.55 5.91 -16.16
N HIS A 163 9.47 5.32 -16.94
CA HIS A 163 10.06 5.94 -18.12
C HIS A 163 9.87 5.07 -19.37
N ASN A 164 9.71 5.72 -20.51
CA ASN A 164 9.51 5.05 -21.79
C ASN A 164 10.84 4.47 -22.29
N ILE A 165 10.79 3.24 -22.79
CA ILE A 165 11.81 2.64 -23.63
C ILE A 165 11.22 2.54 -25.04
N THR A 166 11.92 3.07 -26.03
CA THR A 166 11.45 3.14 -27.41
C THR A 166 12.25 2.25 -28.34
N ALA A 167 11.60 1.64 -29.32
CA ALA A 167 12.25 0.95 -30.42
C ALA A 167 13.03 1.97 -31.29
N PRO A 168 14.27 1.66 -31.71
CA PRO A 168 15.07 2.59 -32.50
C PRO A 168 14.55 2.79 -33.94
N GLU A 169 13.77 1.83 -34.47
CA GLU A 169 13.31 1.84 -35.86
C GLU A 169 12.16 2.84 -36.11
N ASP A 170 11.20 2.91 -35.18
CA ASP A 170 9.95 3.67 -35.34
C ASP A 170 9.60 4.55 -34.13
N GLY A 171 10.36 4.48 -33.03
CA GLY A 171 10.10 5.23 -31.81
C GLY A 171 8.98 4.65 -30.94
N GLU A 172 8.47 3.45 -31.23
CA GLU A 172 7.38 2.85 -30.48
C GLU A 172 7.76 2.52 -29.03
N ILE A 173 6.85 2.79 -28.08
CA ILE A 173 7.10 2.48 -26.66
C ILE A 173 6.92 0.98 -26.42
N ILE A 174 8.01 0.28 -26.10
CA ILE A 174 8.06 -1.19 -25.99
C ILE A 174 7.89 -1.72 -24.57
N ASN A 175 7.93 -0.86 -23.54
CA ASN A 175 7.87 -1.27 -22.14
C ASN A 175 6.56 -0.89 -21.43
N ARG A 176 5.45 -0.79 -22.17
CA ARG A 176 4.16 -0.42 -21.58
C ARG A 176 3.73 -1.38 -20.47
N GLY A 177 3.45 -0.82 -19.31
CA GLY A 177 2.88 -1.50 -18.16
C GLY A 177 1.36 -1.53 -18.20
N LYS A 178 0.76 -2.70 -17.90
CA LYS A 178 -0.70 -2.89 -17.93
C LYS A 178 -1.26 -3.39 -16.59
N PHE A 179 -0.62 -4.36 -15.98
CA PHE A 179 -1.14 -4.95 -14.75
C PHE A 179 -0.04 -5.51 -13.84
N CYS A 180 -0.36 -5.67 -12.57
CA CYS A 180 0.31 -6.61 -11.68
C CYS A 180 -0.77 -7.26 -10.81
N GLU A 181 -0.97 -8.57 -10.95
CA GLU A 181 -2.06 -9.29 -10.30
C GLU A 181 -1.50 -10.41 -9.42
N ILE A 182 -1.77 -10.32 -8.13
CA ILE A 182 -1.38 -11.31 -7.13
C ILE A 182 -2.65 -12.00 -6.67
N GLY A 183 -2.64 -13.33 -6.74
CA GLY A 183 -3.73 -14.21 -6.32
C GLY A 183 -4.06 -14.10 -4.83
N LYS A 184 -4.97 -14.95 -4.39
CA LYS A 184 -5.37 -15.08 -2.98
C LYS A 184 -4.34 -15.87 -2.20
N HIS A 185 -4.23 -15.57 -0.92
CA HIS A 185 -3.38 -16.28 0.02
C HIS A 185 -1.94 -16.40 -0.51
N VAL A 186 -1.36 -15.31 -1.02
CA VAL A 186 0.05 -15.29 -1.45
C VAL A 186 0.91 -14.73 -0.32
N TRP A 187 2.00 -15.43 0.00
CA TRP A 187 3.03 -14.92 0.90
C TRP A 187 4.20 -14.34 0.11
N ILE A 188 4.49 -13.05 0.31
CA ILE A 188 5.63 -12.38 -0.30
C ILE A 188 6.73 -12.16 0.74
N GLY A 189 7.85 -12.86 0.54
CA GLY A 189 9.05 -12.81 1.37
C GLY A 189 9.75 -11.46 1.34
N HIS A 190 10.59 -11.23 2.36
CA HIS A 190 11.32 -9.97 2.57
C HIS A 190 12.07 -9.50 1.31
N ASP A 191 11.99 -8.21 1.02
CA ASP A 191 12.70 -7.54 -0.08
C ASP A 191 12.45 -8.12 -1.49
N ALA A 192 11.33 -8.83 -1.68
CA ALA A 192 10.92 -9.29 -3.00
C ALA A 192 10.35 -8.15 -3.85
N SER A 193 10.59 -8.24 -5.16
CA SER A 193 10.12 -7.29 -6.17
C SER A 193 9.26 -7.99 -7.22
N ILE A 194 8.04 -7.48 -7.41
CA ILE A 194 7.09 -7.96 -8.43
C ILE A 194 7.00 -6.91 -9.55
N CYS A 195 7.51 -7.26 -10.73
CA CYS A 195 7.56 -6.36 -11.87
C CYS A 195 6.20 -6.24 -12.59
N LYS A 196 6.12 -5.28 -13.51
CA LYS A 196 4.96 -5.07 -14.37
C LYS A 196 4.62 -6.31 -15.21
N ASN A 197 3.35 -6.41 -15.61
CA ASN A 197 2.79 -7.44 -16.47
C ASN A 197 2.94 -8.87 -15.91
N VAL A 198 2.93 -8.98 -14.58
CA VAL A 198 3.04 -10.26 -13.85
C VAL A 198 1.69 -10.66 -13.26
N ARG A 199 1.40 -11.96 -13.36
CA ARG A 199 0.38 -12.64 -12.56
C ARG A 199 1.01 -13.70 -11.67
N ILE A 200 0.65 -13.75 -10.40
CA ILE A 200 1.03 -14.79 -9.45
C ILE A 200 -0.23 -15.53 -9.03
N ALA A 201 -0.21 -16.85 -9.19
CA ALA A 201 -1.33 -17.72 -8.85
C ALA A 201 -1.55 -17.83 -7.33
N ASP A 202 -2.72 -18.33 -6.95
CA ASP A 202 -3.14 -18.42 -5.56
C ASP A 202 -2.21 -19.34 -4.75
N ASN A 203 -2.15 -19.11 -3.44
CA ASN A 203 -1.41 -19.95 -2.51
C ASN A 203 0.08 -20.13 -2.84
N SER A 204 0.68 -19.12 -3.48
CA SER A 204 2.09 -19.13 -3.85
C SER A 204 2.94 -18.41 -2.80
N ILE A 205 4.20 -18.80 -2.70
CA ILE A 205 5.19 -18.17 -1.84
C ILE A 205 6.25 -17.53 -2.73
N ILE A 206 6.41 -16.22 -2.63
CA ILE A 206 7.53 -15.51 -3.24
C ILE A 206 8.68 -15.50 -2.25
N GLY A 207 9.81 -16.12 -2.62
CA GLY A 207 11.00 -16.17 -1.77
C GLY A 207 11.57 -14.78 -1.47
N ALA A 208 12.28 -14.66 -0.35
CA ALA A 208 12.98 -13.43 -0.01
C ALA A 208 13.97 -13.01 -1.11
N HIS A 209 14.09 -11.71 -1.37
CA HIS A 209 14.91 -11.11 -2.43
C HIS A 209 14.61 -11.61 -3.86
N ALA A 210 13.46 -12.26 -4.10
CA ALA A 210 13.10 -12.69 -5.44
C ALA A 210 12.74 -11.50 -6.34
N VAL A 211 13.10 -11.58 -7.62
CA VAL A 211 12.71 -10.61 -8.65
C VAL A 211 11.83 -11.32 -9.67
N VAL A 212 10.53 -11.08 -9.58
CA VAL A 212 9.51 -11.74 -10.39
C VAL A 212 9.26 -10.92 -11.65
N THR A 213 9.80 -11.40 -12.77
CA THR A 213 9.77 -10.71 -14.08
C THR A 213 8.79 -11.31 -15.09
N LYS A 214 8.13 -12.42 -14.73
CA LYS A 214 7.12 -13.10 -15.56
C LYS A 214 6.02 -13.68 -14.69
N SER A 215 4.88 -13.99 -15.33
CA SER A 215 3.76 -14.65 -14.66
C SER A 215 4.05 -16.11 -14.32
N PHE A 216 3.41 -16.60 -13.25
CA PHE A 216 3.41 -17.98 -12.79
C PHE A 216 1.95 -18.39 -12.54
N ALA A 217 1.48 -19.40 -13.27
CA ALA A 217 0.07 -19.80 -13.29
C ALA A 217 -0.22 -20.99 -12.35
N GLU A 218 0.82 -21.64 -11.87
CA GLU A 218 0.76 -22.78 -10.97
C GLU A 218 0.48 -22.31 -9.54
N ASN A 219 -0.67 -22.69 -8.99
CA ASN A 219 -0.95 -22.54 -7.56
C ASN A 219 0.04 -23.36 -6.71
N ASN A 220 0.09 -23.07 -5.41
CA ASN A 220 0.82 -23.91 -4.45
C ASN A 220 2.32 -24.04 -4.77
N ALA A 221 2.93 -22.95 -5.25
CA ALA A 221 4.31 -22.95 -5.72
C ALA A 221 5.19 -22.00 -4.88
N VAL A 222 6.43 -22.41 -4.64
CA VAL A 222 7.48 -21.51 -4.16
C VAL A 222 8.20 -20.95 -5.39
N ILE A 223 8.19 -19.63 -5.53
CA ILE A 223 8.79 -18.87 -6.63
C ILE A 223 9.93 -18.04 -6.04
N ALA A 224 11.18 -18.31 -6.44
CA ALA A 224 12.36 -17.67 -5.85
C ALA A 224 13.47 -17.42 -6.88
N GLY A 225 14.39 -16.52 -6.55
CA GLY A 225 15.56 -16.17 -7.36
C GLY A 225 15.43 -14.87 -8.15
N ASN A 226 16.47 -14.52 -8.88
CA ASN A 226 16.55 -13.34 -9.75
C ASN A 226 17.23 -13.73 -11.09
N PRO A 227 16.49 -13.86 -12.20
CA PRO A 227 15.03 -13.81 -12.27
C PRO A 227 14.39 -15.02 -11.57
N ALA A 228 13.21 -14.80 -10.99
CA ALA A 228 12.52 -15.82 -10.22
C ALA A 228 12.09 -17.03 -11.08
N LYS A 229 12.07 -18.20 -10.46
CA LYS A 229 11.60 -19.48 -11.03
C LYS A 229 10.84 -20.26 -9.97
N ILE A 230 10.00 -21.20 -10.40
CA ILE A 230 9.43 -22.20 -9.48
C ILE A 230 10.57 -23.08 -8.97
N VAL A 231 10.75 -23.13 -7.65
CA VAL A 231 11.75 -23.98 -6.97
C VAL A 231 11.11 -25.13 -6.20
N LYS A 232 9.80 -25.05 -5.94
CA LYS A 232 9.01 -26.11 -5.30
C LYS A 232 7.54 -25.98 -5.68
N GLN A 233 6.84 -27.09 -5.77
CA GLN A 233 5.39 -27.17 -6.00
C GLN A 233 4.74 -28.07 -4.96
N GLY A 234 3.41 -27.99 -4.85
CA GLY A 234 2.62 -28.80 -3.93
C GLY A 234 2.86 -28.42 -2.48
N VAL A 235 2.95 -27.12 -2.20
CA VAL A 235 3.15 -26.57 -0.86
C VAL A 235 1.95 -25.76 -0.40
N GLU A 236 1.85 -25.61 0.90
CA GLU A 236 0.91 -24.75 1.62
C GLU A 236 1.72 -23.89 2.58
N TRP A 237 1.26 -22.67 2.87
CA TRP A 237 1.85 -21.85 3.91
C TRP A 237 0.78 -21.46 4.93
N HIS A 238 1.22 -21.21 6.16
CA HIS A 238 0.34 -20.93 7.29
C HIS A 238 0.86 -19.70 8.05
N ARG A 239 -0.04 -18.96 8.71
CA ARG A 239 0.31 -17.73 9.45
C ARG A 239 0.85 -18.04 10.85
N GLU A 240 0.52 -19.20 11.40
CA GLU A 240 0.96 -19.66 12.71
C GLU A 240 2.49 -19.77 12.75
N ARG A 241 3.07 -19.29 13.84
CA ARG A 241 4.50 -19.46 14.12
C ARG A 241 4.73 -20.86 14.70
N VAL A 242 5.85 -21.47 14.32
CA VAL A 242 6.42 -22.63 15.02
C VAL A 242 7.08 -22.24 16.33
#